data_AF-A0AAE1SVN6-F1
#
_entry.id   AF-A0AAE1SVN6-F1
#
_cell.length_a   1.000
_cell.length_b   1.000
_cell.length_c   1.000
_cell.angle_alpha   90.00
_cell.angle_beta   90.00
_cell.angle_gamma   90.00
#
_symmetry.space_group_name_H-M   'P 1'
#
loop_
_entity.id
_entity.type
_entity.pdbx_description
1 polymer ?
#
loop_
_entity_poly.entity_id
_entity_poly.type
_entity_poly.pdbx_seq_one_letter_code
_entity_poly.pdbx_strand_id
1 'polypeptide(L)'
;MDEEKKNENHDVVRLVKEKDDHSQEIAALKQELEIAKKAHEVRCLEMEKETRDTKQKLEERLKDFESLLKESTNRVKELETFSESKSQRWSKKENVYQIFTEFQLGALRELKFASQSIKQEVAKTQRSYAEEFNQLGQCCAKFRALDHAAANYSVVLAENRKLHNEVQELKGNIRVYCRIRPFLRGQKEKQSVIEYIGENGELIVVNPSKQGKEGSRSFKFNTVYSPASTQAQVYSDIQPLVQSVLDGYNVCIFAYGQTGSGKTHTMDIKSGSSMHSSLHLVDLAGSERVDRSEVTGDRLKEAQHINKSLSALGDVIYALAQKNAHIPYRNSKLTQVLQASLGGQAKTLMFVQLNPEVISYSETMSTLKFAERASGVELGAARSSKDGKDIRELMEQVTSLKDTIAKKDEEIEQLQLLKDQKNVSPEANGEKRSPNSFSDADNEERLCNMLSDSGLSVGTETDGCAESTNPFPEGYKPPENTNK
;
A
#
# COMPACT_ATOMS: atom_id res chain seq x y z
N MET A 1 -47.21 -99.72 -179.31
CA MET A 1 -48.48 -99.00 -179.19
C MET A 1 -49.11 -99.43 -177.88
N ASP A 2 -49.02 -98.49 -176.94
CA ASP A 2 -50.18 -97.98 -176.19
C ASP A 2 -50.50 -98.58 -174.82
N GLU A 3 -50.81 -97.81 -173.77
CA GLU A 3 -50.49 -96.42 -173.36
C GLU A 3 -51.36 -96.15 -172.10
N GLU A 4 -50.73 -95.65 -171.04
CA GLU A 4 -51.19 -94.50 -170.25
C GLU A 4 -52.54 -94.43 -169.48
N LYS A 5 -53.32 -95.50 -169.17
CA LYS A 5 -54.62 -95.30 -168.46
C LYS A 5 -54.98 -96.05 -167.16
N LYS A 6 -54.03 -96.65 -166.40
CA LYS A 6 -54.41 -97.33 -165.14
C LYS A 6 -53.56 -97.06 -163.88
N ASN A 7 -52.55 -96.19 -163.97
CA ASN A 7 -51.60 -95.94 -162.87
C ASN A 7 -51.97 -94.78 -161.93
N GLU A 8 -53.04 -94.02 -162.20
CA GLU A 8 -53.35 -92.78 -161.44
C GLU A 8 -54.37 -92.95 -160.31
N ASN A 9 -55.08 -94.08 -160.19
CA ASN A 9 -56.24 -94.17 -159.28
C ASN A 9 -55.97 -94.80 -157.90
N HIS A 10 -54.78 -95.37 -157.66
CA HIS A 10 -54.44 -96.00 -156.37
C HIS A 10 -53.59 -95.10 -155.45
N ASP A 11 -52.71 -94.24 -155.99
CA ASP A 11 -51.86 -93.35 -155.18
C ASP A 11 -52.62 -92.13 -154.63
N VAL A 12 -53.66 -91.68 -155.33
CA VAL A 12 -54.49 -90.55 -154.89
C VAL A 12 -55.25 -90.88 -153.60
N VAL A 13 -55.71 -92.13 -153.42
CA VAL A 13 -56.47 -92.54 -152.23
C VAL A 13 -55.61 -92.60 -150.96
N ARG A 14 -54.33 -92.97 -151.07
CA ARG A 14 -53.42 -93.03 -149.91
C ARG A 14 -53.04 -91.63 -149.42
N LEU A 15 -52.75 -90.71 -150.35
CA LEU A 15 -52.38 -89.33 -150.02
C LEU A 15 -53.55 -88.52 -149.43
N VAL A 16 -54.79 -88.80 -149.84
CA VAL A 16 -55.98 -88.17 -149.22
C VAL A 16 -56.13 -88.61 -147.76
N LYS A 17 -55.88 -89.88 -147.46
CA LYS A 17 -55.98 -90.41 -146.09
C LYS A 17 -54.89 -89.86 -145.16
N GLU A 18 -53.65 -89.78 -145.64
CA GLU A 18 -52.54 -89.17 -144.89
C GLU A 18 -52.75 -87.66 -144.68
N LYS A 19 -53.31 -86.95 -145.67
CA LYS A 19 -53.68 -85.54 -145.54
C LYS A 19 -54.80 -85.31 -144.52
N ASP A 20 -55.79 -86.20 -144.47
CA ASP A 20 -56.89 -86.12 -143.51
C ASP A 20 -56.41 -86.44 -142.08
N ASP A 21 -55.54 -87.43 -141.90
CA ASP A 21 -54.93 -87.76 -140.61
C ASP A 21 -54.05 -86.61 -140.10
N HIS A 22 -53.21 -86.02 -140.95
CA HIS A 22 -52.43 -84.82 -140.59
C HIS A 22 -53.31 -83.60 -140.33
N SER A 23 -54.43 -83.45 -141.03
CA SER A 23 -55.38 -82.36 -140.78
C SER A 23 -56.07 -82.53 -139.42
N GLN A 24 -56.40 -83.76 -139.02
CA GLN A 24 -56.93 -84.07 -137.68
C GLN A 24 -55.87 -83.85 -136.59
N GLU A 25 -54.63 -84.27 -136.82
CA GLU A 25 -53.53 -84.09 -135.87
C GLU A 25 -53.18 -82.60 -135.65
N ILE A 26 -53.13 -81.80 -136.73
CA ILE A 26 -52.96 -80.35 -136.64
C ILE A 26 -54.13 -79.69 -135.91
N ALA A 27 -55.36 -80.17 -136.11
CA ALA A 27 -56.53 -79.65 -135.40
C ALA A 27 -56.46 -79.96 -133.90
N ALA A 28 -56.04 -81.17 -133.52
CA ALA A 28 -55.83 -81.58 -132.13
C ALA A 28 -54.72 -80.76 -131.46
N LEU A 29 -53.56 -80.60 -132.11
CA LEU A 29 -52.46 -79.78 -131.59
C LEU A 29 -52.82 -78.30 -131.46
N LYS A 30 -53.62 -77.75 -132.40
CA LYS A 30 -54.14 -76.39 -132.27
C LYS A 30 -55.08 -76.24 -131.10
N GLN A 31 -55.93 -77.23 -130.86
CA GLN A 31 -56.84 -77.23 -129.71
C GLN A 31 -56.08 -77.35 -128.39
N GLU A 32 -55.06 -78.22 -128.31
CA GLU A 32 -54.19 -78.33 -127.14
C GLU A 32 -53.36 -77.05 -126.90
N LEU A 33 -52.82 -76.45 -127.95
CA LEU A 33 -52.11 -75.17 -127.86
C LEU A 33 -53.03 -74.07 -127.32
N GLU A 34 -54.28 -74.01 -127.78
CA GLU A 34 -55.26 -73.03 -127.33
C GLU A 34 -55.67 -73.26 -125.87
N ILE A 35 -55.81 -74.51 -125.45
CA ILE A 35 -56.07 -74.87 -124.03
C ILE A 35 -54.86 -74.50 -123.16
N ALA A 36 -53.64 -74.85 -123.58
CA ALA A 36 -52.41 -74.52 -122.87
C ALA A 36 -52.19 -73.00 -122.77
N LYS A 37 -52.51 -72.26 -123.83
CA LYS A 37 -52.44 -70.80 -123.87
C LYS A 37 -53.42 -70.17 -122.88
N LYS A 38 -54.68 -70.61 -122.87
CA LYS A 38 -55.69 -70.16 -121.89
C LYS A 38 -55.31 -70.53 -120.47
N ALA A 39 -54.78 -71.73 -120.24
CA ALA A 39 -54.31 -72.16 -118.92
C ALA A 39 -53.11 -71.32 -118.44
N HIS A 40 -52.19 -70.97 -119.34
CA HIS A 40 -51.07 -70.09 -119.01
C HIS A 40 -51.53 -68.65 -118.73
N GLU A 41 -52.47 -68.13 -119.52
CA GLU A 41 -53.05 -66.80 -119.32
C GLU A 41 -53.76 -66.69 -117.96
N VAL A 42 -54.56 -67.69 -117.59
CA VAL A 42 -55.18 -67.78 -116.27
C VAL A 42 -54.12 -67.85 -115.17
N ARG A 43 -53.08 -68.68 -115.33
CA ARG A 43 -51.99 -68.80 -114.36
C ARG A 43 -51.19 -67.50 -114.22
N CYS A 44 -50.97 -66.76 -115.31
CA CYS A 44 -50.35 -65.43 -115.27
C CYS A 44 -51.21 -64.44 -114.49
N LEU A 45 -52.52 -64.40 -114.74
CA LEU A 45 -53.45 -63.52 -114.03
C LEU A 45 -53.56 -63.88 -112.54
N GLU A 46 -53.57 -65.16 -112.19
CA GLU A 46 -53.55 -65.64 -110.80
C GLU A 46 -52.26 -65.23 -110.09
N MET A 47 -51.09 -65.47 -110.70
CA MET A 47 -49.81 -65.05 -110.14
C MET A 47 -49.70 -63.53 -110.03
N GLU A 48 -50.20 -62.77 -111.00
CA GLU A 48 -50.24 -61.30 -110.94
C GLU A 48 -51.12 -60.81 -109.80
N LYS A 49 -52.26 -61.46 -109.57
CA LYS A 49 -53.16 -61.16 -108.45
C LYS A 49 -52.51 -61.49 -107.11
N GLU A 50 -51.92 -62.67 -106.96
CA GLU A 50 -51.20 -63.05 -105.73
C GLU A 50 -50.02 -62.12 -105.45
N THR A 51 -49.27 -61.73 -106.48
CA THR A 51 -48.17 -60.77 -106.36
C THR A 51 -48.69 -59.39 -105.94
N ARG A 52 -49.86 -58.97 -106.46
CA ARG A 52 -50.51 -57.71 -106.08
C ARG A 52 -51.01 -57.73 -104.64
N ASP A 53 -51.66 -58.81 -104.23
CA ASP A 53 -52.20 -58.97 -102.87
C ASP A 53 -51.08 -59.06 -101.83
N THR A 54 -49.99 -59.78 -102.14
CA THR A 54 -48.80 -59.84 -101.26
C THR A 54 -48.08 -58.50 -101.18
N LYS A 55 -47.94 -57.78 -102.31
CA LYS A 55 -47.40 -56.42 -102.34
C LYS A 55 -48.21 -55.48 -101.44
N GLN A 56 -49.53 -55.50 -101.55
CA GLN A 56 -50.40 -54.65 -100.72
C GLN A 56 -50.25 -54.97 -99.21
N LYS A 57 -50.21 -56.25 -98.84
CA LYS A 57 -49.98 -56.68 -97.45
C LYS A 57 -48.62 -56.22 -96.92
N LEU A 58 -47.58 -56.26 -97.76
CA LEU A 58 -46.25 -55.78 -97.38
C LEU A 58 -46.22 -54.25 -97.22
N GLU A 59 -46.93 -53.51 -98.07
CA GLU A 59 -47.07 -52.05 -97.96
C GLU A 59 -47.83 -51.65 -96.69
N GLU A 60 -48.89 -52.37 -96.32
CA GLU A 60 -49.61 -52.16 -95.06
C GLU A 60 -48.71 -52.44 -93.85
N ARG A 61 -47.99 -53.56 -93.84
CA ARG A 61 -47.04 -53.88 -92.78
C ARG A 61 -45.90 -52.86 -92.69
N LEU A 62 -45.42 -52.34 -93.81
CA LEU A 62 -44.41 -51.29 -93.83
C LEU A 62 -44.92 -50.01 -93.16
N LYS A 63 -46.17 -49.59 -93.46
CA LYS A 63 -46.79 -48.44 -92.78
C LYS A 63 -46.94 -48.64 -91.27
N ASP A 64 -47.33 -49.83 -90.84
CA ASP A 64 -47.44 -50.16 -89.41
C ASP A 64 -46.07 -50.08 -88.74
N PHE A 65 -45.04 -50.65 -89.37
CA PHE A 65 -43.67 -50.56 -88.86
C PHE A 65 -43.16 -49.12 -88.84
N GLU A 66 -43.43 -48.30 -89.85
CA GLU A 66 -43.08 -46.88 -89.87
C GLU A 66 -43.77 -46.11 -88.74
N SER A 67 -45.05 -46.39 -88.47
CA SER A 67 -45.80 -45.79 -87.36
C SER A 67 -45.20 -46.18 -86.00
N LEU A 68 -44.92 -47.47 -85.79
CA LEU A 68 -44.29 -47.98 -84.57
C LEU A 68 -42.88 -47.40 -84.37
N LEU A 69 -42.10 -47.28 -85.45
CA LEU A 69 -40.77 -46.70 -85.40
C LEU A 69 -40.84 -45.23 -85.01
N LYS A 70 -41.81 -44.48 -85.54
CA LYS A 70 -42.08 -43.09 -85.17
C LYS A 70 -42.50 -42.94 -83.70
N GLU A 71 -43.39 -43.81 -83.22
CA GLU A 71 -43.82 -43.82 -81.82
C GLU A 71 -42.66 -44.13 -80.87
N SER A 72 -41.88 -45.18 -81.16
CA SER A 72 -40.68 -45.53 -80.40
C SER A 72 -39.66 -44.40 -80.38
N THR A 73 -39.41 -43.77 -81.54
CA THR A 73 -38.49 -42.62 -81.65
C THR A 73 -38.95 -41.43 -80.80
N ASN A 74 -40.25 -41.13 -80.78
CA ASN A 74 -40.81 -40.08 -79.93
C ASN A 74 -40.64 -40.42 -78.44
N ARG A 75 -40.88 -41.68 -78.07
CA ARG A 75 -40.76 -42.15 -76.69
C ARG A 75 -39.32 -42.11 -76.18
N VAL A 76 -38.34 -42.39 -77.05
CA VAL A 76 -36.91 -42.22 -76.73
C VAL A 76 -36.59 -40.75 -76.46
N LYS A 77 -37.05 -39.82 -77.32
CA LYS A 77 -36.84 -38.38 -77.10
C LYS A 77 -37.46 -37.87 -75.80
N GLU A 78 -38.66 -38.34 -75.45
CA GLU A 78 -39.29 -38.01 -74.17
C GLU A 78 -38.47 -38.52 -72.97
N LEU A 79 -37.94 -39.75 -73.05
CA LEU A 79 -37.10 -40.30 -71.99
C LEU A 79 -35.75 -39.58 -71.87
N GLU A 80 -35.13 -39.21 -73.00
CA GLU A 80 -33.89 -38.43 -73.02
C GLU A 80 -34.09 -37.06 -72.37
N THR A 81 -35.11 -36.32 -72.79
CA THR A 81 -35.44 -35.01 -72.20
C THR A 81 -35.80 -35.10 -70.72
N PHE A 82 -36.53 -36.15 -70.31
CA PHE A 82 -36.81 -36.41 -68.91
C PHE A 82 -35.54 -36.72 -68.09
N SER A 83 -34.64 -37.55 -68.64
CA SER A 83 -33.36 -37.90 -68.02
C SER A 83 -32.45 -36.67 -67.86
N GLU A 84 -32.32 -35.85 -68.91
CA GLU A 84 -31.57 -34.60 -68.89
C GLU A 84 -32.13 -33.62 -67.85
N SER A 85 -33.46 -33.43 -67.82
CA SER A 85 -34.13 -32.57 -66.83
C SER A 85 -33.88 -33.05 -65.40
N LYS A 86 -33.94 -34.37 -65.16
CA LYS A 86 -33.66 -34.97 -63.85
C LYS A 86 -32.19 -34.79 -63.45
N SER A 87 -31.26 -35.00 -64.38
CA SER A 87 -29.82 -34.79 -64.16
C SER A 87 -29.51 -33.33 -63.79
N GLN A 88 -30.07 -32.37 -64.53
CA GLN A 88 -29.94 -30.93 -64.22
C GLN A 88 -30.50 -30.60 -62.83
N ARG A 89 -31.62 -31.20 -62.43
CA ARG A 89 -32.22 -30.97 -61.11
C ARG A 89 -31.34 -31.52 -59.98
N TRP A 90 -30.69 -32.67 -60.18
CA TRP A 90 -29.73 -33.22 -59.23
C TRP A 90 -28.45 -32.40 -59.15
N SER A 91 -27.89 -31.98 -60.28
CA SER A 91 -26.71 -31.11 -60.32
C SER A 91 -26.95 -29.79 -59.58
N LYS A 92 -28.14 -29.18 -59.74
CA LYS A 92 -28.53 -27.99 -58.97
C LYS A 92 -28.58 -28.26 -57.46
N LYS A 93 -29.16 -29.39 -57.03
CA LYS A 93 -29.20 -29.77 -55.61
C LYS A 93 -27.81 -30.01 -55.04
N GLU A 94 -26.96 -30.72 -55.77
CA GLU A 94 -25.57 -30.98 -55.40
C GLU A 94 -24.82 -29.67 -55.18
N ASN A 95 -24.94 -28.71 -56.11
CA ASN A 95 -24.30 -27.41 -55.99
C ASN A 95 -24.80 -26.63 -54.74
N VAL A 96 -26.10 -26.67 -54.45
CA VAL A 96 -26.66 -26.06 -53.23
C VAL A 96 -26.08 -26.70 -51.96
N TYR A 97 -25.98 -28.03 -51.91
CA TYR A 97 -25.40 -28.72 -50.76
C TYR A 97 -23.91 -28.46 -50.61
N GLN A 98 -23.19 -28.35 -51.73
CA GLN A 98 -21.77 -28.04 -51.72
C GLN A 98 -21.53 -26.63 -51.17
N ILE A 99 -22.24 -25.62 -51.67
CA ILE A 99 -22.18 -24.25 -51.16
C ILE A 99 -22.52 -24.20 -49.66
N PHE A 100 -23.58 -24.90 -49.23
CA PHE A 100 -23.96 -24.95 -47.82
C PHE A 100 -22.87 -25.58 -46.95
N THR A 101 -22.27 -26.69 -47.39
CA THR A 101 -21.22 -27.38 -46.63
C THR A 101 -19.95 -26.55 -46.52
N GLU A 102 -19.55 -25.90 -47.62
CA GLU A 102 -18.39 -24.98 -47.64
C GLU A 102 -18.62 -23.78 -46.73
N PHE A 103 -19.83 -23.21 -46.72
CA PHE A 103 -20.21 -22.13 -45.81
C PHE A 103 -20.09 -22.54 -44.34
N GLN A 104 -20.67 -23.69 -43.96
CA GLN A 104 -20.61 -24.20 -42.58
C GLN A 104 -19.17 -24.49 -42.15
N LEU A 105 -18.34 -25.05 -43.04
CA LEU A 105 -16.93 -25.30 -42.77
C LEU A 105 -16.15 -23.99 -42.55
N GLY A 106 -16.47 -22.93 -43.31
CA GLY A 106 -15.92 -21.59 -43.12
C GLY A 106 -16.24 -21.02 -41.74
N ALA A 107 -17.51 -21.01 -41.35
CA ALA A 107 -17.95 -20.50 -40.05
C ALA A 107 -17.28 -21.26 -38.88
N LEU A 108 -17.15 -22.59 -38.99
CA LEU A 108 -16.46 -23.42 -37.99
C LEU A 108 -14.97 -23.07 -37.87
N ARG A 109 -14.29 -22.76 -38.97
CA ARG A 109 -12.89 -22.33 -38.94
C ARG A 109 -12.74 -20.98 -38.26
N GLU A 110 -13.60 -20.01 -38.58
CA GLU A 110 -13.59 -18.69 -37.94
C GLU A 110 -13.80 -18.79 -36.43
N LEU A 111 -14.80 -19.57 -36.01
CA LEU A 111 -15.06 -19.82 -34.58
C LEU A 111 -13.86 -20.46 -33.89
N LYS A 112 -13.19 -21.41 -34.54
CA LYS A 112 -11.97 -22.05 -34.02
C LYS A 112 -10.84 -21.04 -33.84
N PHE A 113 -10.62 -20.15 -34.82
CA PHE A 113 -9.60 -19.11 -34.71
C PHE A 113 -9.92 -18.11 -33.60
N ALA A 114 -11.18 -17.66 -33.51
CA ALA A 114 -11.63 -16.77 -32.44
C ALA A 114 -11.42 -17.42 -31.06
N SER A 115 -11.78 -18.70 -30.89
CA SER A 115 -11.57 -19.44 -29.64
C SER A 115 -10.09 -19.54 -29.27
N GLN A 116 -9.21 -19.84 -30.23
CA GLN A 116 -7.76 -19.89 -29.99
C GLN A 116 -7.19 -18.53 -29.61
N SER A 117 -7.63 -17.46 -30.27
CA SER A 117 -7.23 -16.09 -29.95
C SER A 117 -7.65 -15.70 -28.53
N ILE A 118 -8.91 -15.95 -28.15
CA ILE A 118 -9.40 -15.70 -26.79
C ILE A 118 -8.58 -16.47 -25.76
N LYS A 119 -8.27 -17.75 -26.02
CA LYS A 119 -7.45 -18.58 -25.11
C LYS A 119 -6.05 -17.98 -24.89
N GLN A 120 -5.43 -17.44 -25.94
CA GLN A 120 -4.13 -16.78 -25.82
C GLN A 120 -4.23 -15.49 -25.00
N GLU A 121 -5.26 -14.69 -25.21
CA GLU A 121 -5.46 -13.45 -24.46
C GLU A 121 -5.69 -13.73 -22.97
N VAL A 122 -6.55 -14.71 -22.64
CA VAL A 122 -6.75 -15.16 -21.25
C VAL A 122 -5.44 -15.60 -20.60
N ALA A 123 -4.61 -16.39 -21.29
CA ALA A 123 -3.32 -16.84 -20.77
C ALA A 123 -2.30 -15.70 -20.60
N LYS A 124 -2.42 -14.64 -21.39
CA LYS A 124 -1.58 -13.44 -21.27
C LYS A 124 -2.03 -12.59 -20.08
N THR A 125 -3.34 -12.34 -19.96
CA THR A 125 -3.93 -11.63 -18.82
C THR A 125 -3.62 -12.34 -17.50
N GLN A 126 -3.70 -13.67 -17.45
CA GLN A 126 -3.37 -14.43 -16.26
C GLN A 126 -1.90 -14.29 -15.84
N ARG A 127 -0.97 -14.22 -16.80
CA ARG A 127 0.45 -13.94 -16.51
C ARG A 127 0.66 -12.53 -15.98
N SER A 128 0.01 -11.53 -16.58
CA SER A 128 0.06 -10.14 -16.11
C SER A 128 -0.42 -10.02 -14.66
N TYR A 129 -1.56 -10.62 -14.31
CA TYR A 129 -2.07 -10.60 -12.94
C TYR A 129 -1.13 -11.30 -11.94
N ALA A 130 -0.50 -12.41 -12.33
CA ALA A 130 0.48 -13.09 -11.48
C ALA A 130 1.72 -12.21 -11.20
N GLU A 131 2.19 -11.47 -12.20
CA GLU A 131 3.29 -10.52 -12.05
C GLU A 131 2.92 -9.35 -11.14
N GLU A 132 1.75 -8.75 -11.33
CA GLU A 132 1.23 -7.67 -10.46
C GLU A 132 1.07 -8.13 -9.01
N PHE A 133 0.52 -9.34 -8.80
CA PHE A 133 0.35 -9.89 -7.45
C PHE A 133 1.70 -10.14 -6.75
N ASN A 134 2.70 -10.65 -7.49
CA ASN A 134 4.04 -10.83 -6.97
C ASN A 134 4.72 -9.49 -6.62
N GLN A 135 4.55 -8.46 -7.46
CA GLN A 135 5.04 -7.12 -7.17
C GLN A 135 4.39 -6.53 -5.92
N LEU A 136 3.07 -6.70 -5.77
CA LEU A 136 2.35 -6.27 -4.57
C LEU A 136 2.88 -6.98 -3.31
N GLY A 137 3.11 -8.30 -3.38
CA GLY A 137 3.71 -9.06 -2.28
C GLY A 137 5.10 -8.55 -1.87
N GLN A 138 5.96 -8.24 -2.84
CA GLN A 138 7.28 -7.63 -2.59
C GLN A 138 7.15 -6.22 -1.98
N CYS A 139 6.16 -5.44 -2.43
CA CYS A 139 5.86 -4.12 -1.89
C CYS A 139 5.43 -4.21 -0.41
N CYS A 140 4.53 -5.13 -0.08
CA CYS A 140 4.11 -5.39 1.30
C CYS A 140 5.29 -5.80 2.20
N ALA A 141 6.24 -6.59 1.70
CA ALA A 141 7.44 -6.94 2.47
C ALA A 141 8.31 -5.70 2.79
N LYS A 142 8.48 -4.77 1.84
CA LYS A 142 9.17 -3.50 2.07
C LYS A 142 8.46 -2.62 3.10
N PHE A 143 7.13 -2.52 3.00
CA PHE A 143 6.33 -1.76 3.97
C PHE A 143 6.42 -2.33 5.38
N ARG A 144 6.39 -3.67 5.54
CA ARG A 144 6.58 -4.30 6.86
C ARG A 144 7.94 -4.00 7.47
N ALA A 145 9.01 -3.97 6.66
CA ALA A 145 10.33 -3.61 7.15
C ALA A 145 10.39 -2.15 7.63
N LEU A 146 9.73 -1.23 6.90
CA LEU A 146 9.60 0.17 7.30
C LEU A 146 8.78 0.35 8.59
N ASP A 147 7.67 -0.37 8.72
CA ASP A 147 6.81 -0.35 9.90
C ASP A 147 7.58 -0.81 11.15
N HIS A 148 8.32 -1.92 11.04
CA HIS A 148 9.18 -2.41 12.10
C HIS A 148 10.29 -1.41 12.48
N ALA A 149 10.90 -0.75 11.49
CA ALA A 149 11.89 0.30 11.74
C ALA A 149 11.26 1.52 12.46
N ALA A 150 10.05 1.93 12.07
CA ALA A 150 9.32 3.04 12.67
C ALA A 150 8.89 2.73 14.12
N ALA A 151 8.42 1.51 14.40
CA ALA A 151 8.06 1.08 15.75
C ALA A 151 9.26 1.18 16.71
N ASN A 152 10.43 0.70 16.25
CA ASN A 152 11.66 0.72 17.04
C ASN A 152 12.26 2.12 17.20
N TYR A 153 11.91 3.07 16.33
CA TYR A 153 12.41 4.45 16.41
C TYR A 153 12.05 5.12 17.74
N SER A 154 10.85 4.86 18.28
CA SER A 154 10.41 5.41 19.57
C SER A 154 11.29 4.95 20.74
N VAL A 155 11.71 3.68 20.72
CA VAL A 155 12.59 3.06 21.71
C VAL A 155 13.98 3.66 21.61
N VAL A 156 14.52 3.75 20.40
CA VAL A 156 15.84 4.37 20.14
C VAL A 156 15.84 5.84 20.58
N LEU A 157 14.76 6.59 20.35
CA LEU A 157 14.64 7.97 20.84
C LEU A 157 14.63 8.04 22.38
N ALA A 158 13.99 7.10 23.06
CA ALA A 158 14.01 7.05 24.53
C ALA A 158 15.40 6.74 25.07
N GLU A 159 16.10 5.79 24.46
CA GLU A 159 17.47 5.44 24.81
C GLU A 159 18.44 6.60 24.53
N ASN A 160 18.32 7.27 23.37
CA ASN A 160 19.11 8.46 23.05
C ASN A 160 18.92 9.58 24.08
N ARG A 161 17.69 9.83 24.54
CA ARG A 161 17.44 10.81 25.62
C ARG A 161 18.14 10.39 26.91
N LYS A 162 18.10 9.10 27.27
CA LYS A 162 18.75 8.59 28.47
C LYS A 162 20.27 8.75 28.38
N LEU A 163 20.88 8.23 27.31
CA LEU A 163 22.33 8.32 27.06
C LEU A 163 22.82 9.76 26.96
N HIS A 164 22.07 10.64 26.30
CA HIS A 164 22.40 12.07 26.24
C HIS A 164 22.53 12.66 27.63
N ASN A 165 21.57 12.37 28.51
CA ASN A 165 21.57 12.91 29.88
C ASN A 165 22.64 12.26 30.77
N GLU A 166 22.92 10.97 30.62
CA GLU A 166 24.06 10.30 31.27
C GLU A 166 25.39 10.96 30.86
N VAL A 167 25.58 11.23 29.57
CA VAL A 167 26.76 11.96 29.06
C VAL A 167 26.83 13.37 29.66
N GLN A 168 25.70 14.06 29.81
CA GLN A 168 25.67 15.36 30.47
C GLN A 168 26.00 15.26 31.97
N GLU A 169 25.58 14.23 32.67
CA GLU A 169 25.91 14.02 34.09
C GLU A 169 27.39 13.72 34.29
N LEU A 170 27.98 12.89 33.43
CA LEU A 170 29.42 12.57 33.45
C LEU A 170 30.30 13.82 33.22
N LYS A 171 29.78 14.84 32.52
CA LYS A 171 30.46 16.13 32.35
C LYS A 171 30.42 17.02 33.60
N GLY A 172 29.71 16.60 34.66
CA GLY A 172 29.53 17.34 35.90
C GLY A 172 28.26 18.20 35.91
N ASN A 173 27.66 18.28 37.09
CA ASN A 173 26.41 19.02 37.34
C ASN A 173 26.61 20.53 37.50
N ILE A 174 27.78 20.97 37.95
CA ILE A 174 28.21 22.36 37.82
C ILE A 174 29.38 22.40 36.85
N ARG A 175 29.22 23.16 35.77
CA ARG A 175 30.27 23.40 34.77
C ARG A 175 30.64 24.86 34.79
N VAL A 176 31.90 25.16 34.57
CA VAL A 176 32.43 26.52 34.55
C VAL A 176 33.08 26.78 33.21
N TYR A 177 32.53 27.73 32.45
CA TYR A 177 33.06 28.20 31.18
C TYR A 177 33.61 29.61 31.36
N CYS A 178 34.90 29.77 31.10
CA CYS A 178 35.53 31.08 31.11
C CYS A 178 35.48 31.69 29.71
N ARG A 179 35.13 32.97 29.61
CA ARG A 179 35.11 33.71 28.35
C ARG A 179 35.83 35.03 28.50
N ILE A 180 36.89 35.19 27.72
CA ILE A 180 37.69 36.41 27.70
C ILE A 180 37.14 37.30 26.59
N ARG A 181 36.72 38.52 26.92
CA ARG A 181 36.20 39.45 25.90
C ARG A 181 37.33 40.03 25.04
N PRO A 182 37.05 40.45 23.79
CA PRO A 182 37.95 41.32 23.03
C PRO A 182 38.24 42.65 23.72
N PHE A 183 39.38 43.25 23.40
CA PHE A 183 39.65 44.65 23.70
C PHE A 183 38.63 45.56 22.99
N LEU A 184 38.15 46.58 23.68
CA LEU A 184 37.16 47.51 23.13
C LEU A 184 37.83 48.48 22.15
N ARG A 185 37.07 48.94 21.14
CA ARG A 185 37.54 49.92 20.16
C ARG A 185 37.85 51.24 20.88
N GLY A 186 39.12 51.67 20.87
CA GLY A 186 39.59 52.91 21.53
C GLY A 186 40.62 52.72 22.66
N GLN A 187 40.97 51.49 23.01
CA GLN A 187 41.99 51.21 24.03
C GLN A 187 43.41 51.35 23.48
N LYS A 188 44.24 52.19 24.12
CA LYS A 188 45.58 52.57 23.64
C LYS A 188 46.66 51.50 23.89
N GLU A 189 46.49 50.66 24.92
CA GLU A 189 47.42 49.57 25.25
C GLU A 189 46.68 48.22 25.19
N LYS A 190 47.17 47.31 24.34
CA LYS A 190 46.63 45.94 24.20
C LYS A 190 47.39 44.94 25.08
N GLN A 191 47.85 45.36 26.25
CA GLN A 191 48.54 44.45 27.16
C GLN A 191 47.50 43.62 27.91
N SER A 192 47.60 42.30 27.76
CA SER A 192 46.70 41.32 28.36
C SER A 192 47.29 40.76 29.65
N VAL A 193 46.46 40.59 30.69
CA VAL A 193 46.80 39.80 31.89
C VAL A 193 46.73 38.30 31.64
N ILE A 194 46.11 37.87 30.54
CA ILE A 194 46.04 36.47 30.15
C ILE A 194 47.28 36.11 29.33
N GLU A 195 48.08 35.17 29.84
CA GLU A 195 49.33 34.68 29.23
C GLU A 195 49.06 33.58 28.20
N TYR A 196 48.23 32.61 28.60
CA TYR A 196 48.03 31.37 27.87
C TYR A 196 46.60 30.85 28.05
N ILE A 197 46.06 30.34 26.96
CA ILE A 197 44.77 29.64 26.90
C ILE A 197 45.07 28.27 26.28
N GLY A 198 44.97 27.22 27.07
CA GLY A 198 45.16 25.84 26.63
C GLY A 198 43.88 25.22 26.10
N GLU A 199 44.01 24.28 25.17
CA GLU A 199 42.87 23.58 24.54
C GLU A 199 42.08 22.72 25.54
N ASN A 200 42.70 22.31 26.65
CA ASN A 200 42.09 21.49 27.71
C ASN A 200 41.44 22.32 28.83
N GLY A 201 41.11 23.59 28.56
CA GLY A 201 40.51 24.50 29.53
C GLY A 201 41.49 25.06 30.56
N GLU A 202 42.79 25.00 30.28
CA GLU A 202 43.83 25.64 31.09
C GLU A 202 43.91 27.14 30.79
N LEU A 203 44.05 27.97 31.82
CA LEU A 203 44.15 29.42 31.72
C LEU A 203 45.26 29.92 32.64
N ILE A 204 46.25 30.62 32.08
CA ILE A 204 47.34 31.21 32.85
C ILE A 204 47.18 32.73 32.86
N VAL A 205 47.19 33.32 34.06
CA VAL A 205 47.07 34.76 34.28
C VAL A 205 48.34 35.31 34.93
N VAL A 206 48.92 36.36 34.35
CA VAL A 206 50.13 37.03 34.84
C VAL A 206 49.77 38.21 35.72
N ASN A 207 50.46 38.31 36.85
CA ASN A 207 50.46 39.48 37.70
C ASN A 207 51.37 40.57 37.10
N PRO A 208 50.82 41.74 36.71
CA PRO A 208 51.62 42.83 36.15
C PRO A 208 52.62 43.43 37.16
N SER A 209 52.43 43.21 38.47
CA SER A 209 53.25 43.78 39.54
C SER A 209 54.36 42.84 40.06
N LYS A 210 54.46 41.61 39.56
CA LYS A 210 55.50 40.63 39.96
C LYS A 210 56.14 39.99 38.73
N GLN A 211 57.47 39.96 38.65
CA GLN A 211 58.19 39.30 37.55
C GLN A 211 58.65 37.87 37.93
N GLY A 212 58.57 36.92 36.99
CA GLY A 212 59.02 35.52 37.15
C GLY A 212 57.90 34.50 37.39
N LYS A 213 58.25 33.22 37.63
CA LYS A 213 57.29 32.11 37.84
C LYS A 213 56.33 32.31 39.03
N GLU A 214 56.69 33.15 40.00
CA GLU A 214 55.81 33.52 41.13
C GLU A 214 54.74 34.58 40.76
N GLY A 215 54.85 35.18 39.58
CA GLY A 215 53.90 36.16 39.05
C GLY A 215 52.71 35.55 38.30
N SER A 216 52.80 34.30 37.84
CA SER A 216 51.76 33.65 37.04
C SER A 216 50.90 32.70 37.88
N ARG A 217 49.60 32.65 37.64
CA ARG A 217 48.68 31.68 38.27
C ARG A 217 47.91 30.90 37.20
N SER A 218 47.98 29.58 37.27
CA SER A 218 47.21 28.67 36.41
C SER A 218 45.86 28.34 37.04
N PHE A 219 44.84 28.21 36.19
CA PHE A 219 43.49 27.77 36.51
C PHE A 219 43.06 26.74 35.48
N LYS A 220 42.20 25.80 35.88
CA LYS A 220 41.62 24.79 34.99
C LYS A 220 40.10 24.83 35.09
N PHE A 221 39.44 24.93 33.94
CA PHE A 221 37.98 24.99 33.81
C PHE A 221 37.51 23.99 32.76
N ASN A 222 36.19 23.79 32.65
CA ASN A 222 35.64 22.89 31.64
C ASN A 222 35.91 23.40 30.21
N THR A 223 35.85 24.73 30.01
CA THR A 223 36.13 25.36 28.71
C THR A 223 36.60 26.80 28.92
N VAL A 224 37.55 27.24 28.10
CA VAL A 224 38.06 28.63 28.11
C VAL A 224 38.00 29.19 26.69
N TYR A 225 37.12 30.16 26.48
CA TYR A 225 36.93 30.84 25.20
C TYR A 225 37.87 32.05 25.08
N SER A 226 38.57 32.11 23.96
CA SER A 226 39.45 33.22 23.63
C SER A 226 38.66 34.45 23.15
N PRO A 227 39.31 35.62 23.06
CA PRO A 227 38.70 36.80 22.45
C PRO A 227 38.18 36.60 21.02
N ALA A 228 38.73 35.62 20.28
CA ALA A 228 38.30 35.32 18.92
C ALA A 228 37.04 34.43 18.87
N SER A 229 36.64 33.83 19.98
CA SER A 229 35.52 32.89 20.03
C SER A 229 34.18 33.58 19.75
N THR A 230 33.47 33.04 18.76
CA THR A 230 32.19 33.61 18.31
C THR A 230 31.03 33.18 19.20
N GLN A 231 29.91 33.91 19.12
CA GLN A 231 28.67 33.52 19.79
C GLN A 231 28.19 32.12 19.35
N ALA A 232 28.33 31.80 18.05
CA ALA A 232 27.89 30.52 17.51
C ALA A 232 28.69 29.34 18.09
N GLN A 233 30.01 29.51 18.26
CA GLN A 233 30.86 28.50 18.90
C GLN A 233 30.46 28.28 20.36
N VAL A 234 30.26 29.38 21.12
CA VAL A 234 29.80 29.30 22.51
C VAL A 234 28.44 28.62 22.61
N TYR A 235 27.50 28.94 21.71
CA TYR A 235 26.18 28.31 21.69
C TYR A 235 26.23 26.83 21.34
N SER A 236 27.13 26.40 20.44
CA SER A 236 27.29 24.99 20.07
C SER A 236 27.61 24.12 21.29
N ASP A 237 28.38 24.64 22.25
CA ASP A 237 28.72 23.91 23.48
C ASP A 237 27.60 23.94 24.52
N ILE A 238 26.73 24.96 24.48
CA ILE A 238 25.55 25.09 25.34
C ILE A 238 24.37 24.27 24.81
N GLN A 239 24.25 24.09 23.49
CA GLN A 239 23.11 23.45 22.83
C GLN A 239 22.71 22.09 23.45
N PRO A 240 23.64 21.20 23.86
CA PRO A 240 23.29 19.97 24.57
C PRO A 240 22.51 20.17 25.88
N LEU A 241 22.71 21.29 26.58
CA LEU A 241 21.94 21.64 27.78
C LEU A 241 20.51 22.07 27.41
N VAL A 242 20.33 22.78 26.29
CA VAL A 242 18.98 23.10 25.77
C VAL A 242 18.23 21.82 25.43
N GLN A 243 18.89 20.83 24.84
CA GLN A 243 18.29 19.52 24.63
C GLN A 243 17.89 18.83 25.94
N SER A 244 18.67 19.00 27.02
CA SER A 244 18.32 18.47 28.34
C SER A 244 17.03 19.12 28.89
N VAL A 245 16.79 20.40 28.60
CA VAL A 245 15.52 21.07 28.93
C VAL A 245 14.37 20.41 28.18
N LEU A 246 14.51 20.19 26.87
CA LEU A 246 13.49 19.53 26.06
C LEU A 246 13.20 18.08 26.53
N ASP A 247 14.21 17.41 27.08
CA ASP A 247 14.06 16.05 27.62
C ASP A 247 13.34 16.02 28.98
N GLY A 248 13.22 17.17 29.65
CA GLY A 248 12.50 17.35 30.92
C GLY A 248 13.38 17.69 32.14
N TYR A 249 14.65 18.05 31.95
CA TYR A 249 15.55 18.40 33.05
C TYR A 249 15.60 19.90 33.28
N ASN A 250 15.78 20.30 34.55
CA ASN A 250 16.02 21.69 34.88
C ASN A 250 17.45 22.07 34.53
N VAL A 251 17.64 23.24 33.91
CA VAL A 251 18.94 23.76 33.51
C VAL A 251 19.06 25.20 33.97
N CYS A 252 20.22 25.56 34.51
CA CYS A 252 20.51 26.93 34.93
C CYS A 252 21.82 27.42 34.33
N ILE A 253 21.79 28.57 33.66
CA ILE A 253 22.96 29.21 33.05
C ILE A 253 23.15 30.57 33.69
N PHE A 254 24.29 30.78 34.34
CA PHE A 254 24.66 32.05 34.98
C PHE A 254 25.76 32.74 34.19
N ALA A 255 25.70 34.06 34.03
CA ALA A 255 26.85 34.86 33.61
C ALA A 255 27.37 35.69 34.79
N TYR A 256 28.65 35.55 35.12
CA TYR A 256 29.29 36.19 36.27
C TYR A 256 30.58 36.92 35.87
N GLY A 257 30.77 38.13 36.39
CA GLY A 257 31.98 38.93 36.17
C GLY A 257 31.71 40.43 36.36
N GLN A 258 32.76 41.25 36.30
CA GLN A 258 32.64 42.70 36.48
C GLN A 258 31.75 43.38 35.42
N THR A 259 31.25 44.58 35.70
CA THR A 259 30.55 45.39 34.69
C THR A 259 31.43 45.65 33.46
N GLY A 260 30.86 45.55 32.25
CA GLY A 260 31.59 45.70 30.98
C GLY A 260 32.40 44.47 30.53
N SER A 261 32.31 43.33 31.22
CA SER A 261 33.01 42.08 30.83
C SER A 261 32.29 41.23 29.76
N GLY A 262 31.06 41.58 29.37
CA GLY A 262 30.32 40.89 28.30
C GLY A 262 29.22 39.91 28.74
N LYS A 263 28.72 40.03 29.97
CA LYS A 263 27.63 39.19 30.51
C LYS A 263 26.36 39.24 29.63
N THR A 264 25.79 40.43 29.42
CA THR A 264 24.55 40.64 28.62
C THR A 264 24.71 40.23 27.15
N HIS A 265 25.88 40.47 26.54
CA HIS A 265 26.18 40.03 25.16
C HIS A 265 26.18 38.49 25.01
N THR A 266 26.33 37.75 26.11
CA THR A 266 26.35 36.27 26.08
C THR A 266 24.96 35.65 26.23
N MET A 267 23.97 36.36 26.80
CA MET A 267 22.71 35.78 27.29
C MET A 267 21.46 36.02 26.42
N ASP A 268 21.55 36.73 25.30
CA ASP A 268 20.38 37.11 24.49
C ASP A 268 19.83 35.94 23.64
N ILE A 269 18.63 35.43 23.97
CA ILE A 269 17.92 34.36 23.26
C ILE A 269 16.40 34.59 23.38
N LYS A 270 15.65 34.48 22.26
CA LYS A 270 14.18 34.43 22.23
C LYS A 270 13.67 32.98 22.17
N SER A 271 12.67 32.61 22.97
CA SER A 271 11.89 31.38 22.73
C SER A 271 10.54 31.35 23.47
N GLY A 272 9.63 30.47 23.01
CA GLY A 272 8.33 30.17 23.60
C GLY A 272 7.87 28.70 23.46
N SER A 273 6.89 28.35 24.30
CA SER A 273 6.02 27.14 24.38
C SER A 273 6.58 25.81 24.92
N SER A 274 5.66 24.92 25.36
CA SER A 274 5.59 24.32 26.71
C SER A 274 5.94 22.83 26.86
N MET A 275 6.88 22.53 27.76
CA MET A 275 7.07 21.30 28.57
C MET A 275 7.51 21.75 30.00
N HIS A 276 7.21 21.00 31.07
CA HIS A 276 7.48 21.39 32.48
C HIS A 276 8.94 21.19 32.91
N SER A 277 9.89 21.80 32.20
CA SER A 277 11.28 21.95 32.61
C SER A 277 11.61 23.43 32.70
N SER A 278 12.41 23.85 33.66
CA SER A 278 12.82 25.25 33.77
C SER A 278 14.21 25.47 33.18
N LEU A 279 14.31 26.42 32.25
CA LEU A 279 15.57 27.01 31.83
C LEU A 279 15.71 28.38 32.52
N HIS A 280 16.66 28.47 33.44
CA HIS A 280 16.98 29.73 34.09
C HIS A 280 18.20 30.36 33.41
N LEU A 281 17.99 31.52 32.80
CA LEU A 281 19.04 32.34 32.21
C LEU A 281 19.27 33.54 33.13
N VAL A 282 20.42 33.61 33.79
CA VAL A 282 20.67 34.56 34.87
C VAL A 282 21.88 35.43 34.54
N ASP A 283 21.62 36.70 34.22
CA ASP A 283 22.65 37.75 34.07
C ASP A 283 22.89 38.40 35.44
N LEU A 284 24.02 38.08 36.08
CA LEU A 284 24.32 38.60 37.43
C LEU A 284 24.83 40.04 37.35
N ALA A 285 24.64 40.79 38.43
CA ALA A 285 25.23 42.11 38.59
C ALA A 285 26.78 42.04 38.59
N GLY A 286 27.43 43.19 38.40
CA GLY A 286 28.88 43.32 38.44
C GLY A 286 29.48 42.82 39.76
N SER A 287 30.56 42.05 39.68
CA SER A 287 31.28 41.51 40.84
C SER A 287 32.34 42.47 41.41
N GLU A 288 32.40 43.70 40.92
CA GLU A 288 33.38 44.70 41.34
C GLU A 288 33.20 45.15 42.80
N ARG A 289 34.34 45.37 43.48
CA ARG A 289 34.34 45.84 44.87
C ARG A 289 33.98 47.32 44.96
N VAL A 290 33.15 47.66 45.96
CA VAL A 290 32.69 49.02 46.25
C VAL A 290 33.85 49.99 46.50
N ASP A 291 34.96 49.50 47.06
CA ASP A 291 36.14 50.29 47.42
C ASP A 291 36.83 50.98 46.23
N ARG A 292 36.54 50.55 44.99
CA ARG A 292 37.06 51.19 43.75
C ARG A 292 36.10 52.24 43.16
N SER A 293 34.95 52.45 43.78
CA SER A 293 33.91 53.34 43.27
C SER A 293 33.86 54.64 44.08
N GLU A 294 33.98 55.81 43.44
CA GLU A 294 33.82 57.14 44.09
C GLU A 294 32.35 57.47 44.39
N VAL A 295 31.54 56.44 44.61
CA VAL A 295 30.08 56.51 44.57
C VAL A 295 29.55 56.79 45.98
N THR A 296 28.71 57.82 46.11
CA THR A 296 28.12 58.25 47.38
C THR A 296 26.59 58.14 47.37
N GLY A 297 25.97 58.21 48.55
CA GLY A 297 24.50 58.23 48.69
C GLY A 297 23.82 56.91 48.32
N ASP A 298 22.69 56.98 47.61
CA ASP A 298 21.88 55.80 47.30
C ASP A 298 22.55 54.79 46.37
N ARG A 299 23.44 55.26 45.48
CA ARG A 299 24.23 54.37 44.62
C ARG A 299 25.27 53.56 45.40
N LEU A 300 25.75 54.06 46.54
CA LEU A 300 26.63 53.30 47.44
C LEU A 300 25.84 52.18 48.12
N LYS A 301 24.61 52.47 48.58
CA LYS A 301 23.71 51.47 49.16
C LYS A 301 23.35 50.39 48.14
N GLU A 302 23.09 50.77 46.89
CA GLU A 302 22.85 49.85 45.79
C GLU A 302 24.06 48.93 45.56
N ALA A 303 25.27 49.47 45.45
CA ALA A 303 26.49 48.69 45.27
C ALA A 303 26.77 47.74 46.45
N GLN A 304 26.43 48.15 47.68
CA GLN A 304 26.50 47.28 48.87
C GLN A 304 25.49 46.13 48.80
N HIS A 305 24.25 46.39 48.34
CA HIS A 305 23.24 45.34 48.17
C HIS A 305 23.60 44.34 47.06
N ILE A 306 24.15 44.82 45.94
CA ILE A 306 24.69 43.98 44.86
C ILE A 306 25.75 43.03 45.43
N ASN A 307 26.77 43.59 46.09
CA ASN A 307 27.86 42.79 46.66
C ASN A 307 27.38 41.82 47.73
N LYS A 308 26.41 42.21 48.58
CA LYS A 308 25.81 41.30 49.57
C LYS A 308 25.18 40.06 48.91
N SER A 309 24.49 40.23 47.79
CA SER A 309 23.86 39.11 47.08
C SER A 309 24.89 38.16 46.43
N LEU A 310 25.97 38.73 45.86
CA LEU A 310 27.05 37.95 45.24
C LEU A 310 27.96 37.26 46.29
N SER A 311 28.20 37.91 47.43
CA SER A 311 28.89 37.31 48.57
C SER A 311 28.09 36.14 49.13
N ALA A 312 26.77 36.29 49.34
CA ALA A 312 25.91 35.20 49.77
C ALA A 312 25.92 34.01 48.78
N LEU A 313 25.95 34.29 47.48
CA LEU A 313 26.12 33.25 46.45
C LEU A 313 27.49 32.55 46.58
N GLY A 314 28.55 33.30 46.86
CA GLY A 314 29.88 32.76 47.16
C GLY A 314 29.91 31.87 48.40
N ASP A 315 29.20 32.26 49.46
CA ASP A 315 29.08 31.47 50.69
C ASP A 315 28.35 30.15 50.44
N VAL A 316 27.29 30.18 49.64
CA VAL A 316 26.55 28.97 49.21
C VAL A 316 27.45 28.03 48.42
N ILE A 317 28.15 28.53 47.40
CA ILE A 317 29.06 27.71 46.59
C ILE A 317 30.20 27.14 47.44
N TYR A 318 30.76 27.94 48.35
CA TYR A 318 31.80 27.47 49.27
C TYR A 318 31.28 26.37 50.20
N ALA A 319 30.12 26.56 50.82
CA ALA A 319 29.50 25.56 51.69
C ALA A 319 29.19 24.25 50.93
N LEU A 320 28.75 24.35 49.68
CA LEU A 320 28.51 23.20 48.81
C LEU A 320 29.81 22.47 48.45
N ALA A 321 30.87 23.20 48.08
CA ALA A 321 32.18 22.62 47.77
C ALA A 321 32.79 21.89 48.97
N GLN A 322 32.57 22.41 50.19
CA GLN A 322 33.03 21.79 51.44
C GLN A 322 32.10 20.68 51.95
N LYS A 323 30.99 20.39 51.25
CA LYS A 323 29.98 19.39 51.66
C LYS A 323 29.41 19.65 53.06
N ASN A 324 29.22 20.92 53.41
CA ASN A 324 28.64 21.31 54.70
C ASN A 324 27.18 20.84 54.82
N ALA A 325 26.76 20.43 56.02
CA ALA A 325 25.39 19.98 56.27
C ALA A 325 24.34 21.10 56.10
N HIS A 326 24.68 22.33 56.46
CA HIS A 326 23.81 23.49 56.28
C HIS A 326 24.35 24.40 55.18
N ILE A 327 23.53 24.62 54.15
CA ILE A 327 23.82 25.54 53.05
C ILE A 327 23.00 26.82 53.21
N PRO A 328 23.64 28.00 53.26
CA PRO A 328 22.98 29.26 53.62
C PRO A 328 22.18 29.91 52.46
N TYR A 329 21.32 29.15 51.77
CA TYR A 329 20.52 29.65 50.65
C TYR A 329 19.65 30.86 51.02
N ARG A 330 19.28 31.01 52.30
CA ARG A 330 18.43 32.10 52.79
C ARG A 330 19.14 33.45 52.94
N ASN A 331 20.47 33.51 52.85
CA ASN A 331 21.24 34.73 53.08
C ASN A 331 20.97 35.85 52.06
N SER A 332 20.40 35.52 50.90
CA SER A 332 19.88 36.50 49.94
C SER A 332 18.67 35.96 49.17
N LYS A 333 17.87 36.84 48.57
CA LYS A 333 16.79 36.43 47.65
C LYS A 333 17.33 35.71 46.42
N LEU A 334 18.48 36.13 45.90
CA LEU A 334 19.15 35.50 44.76
C LEU A 334 19.42 34.01 45.06
N THR A 335 20.07 33.73 46.18
CA THR A 335 20.41 32.35 46.58
C THR A 335 19.18 31.48 46.88
N GLN A 336 18.06 32.08 47.33
CA GLN A 336 16.79 31.37 47.49
C GLN A 336 16.17 30.97 46.14
N VAL A 337 16.19 31.87 45.15
CA VAL A 337 15.71 31.59 43.79
C VAL A 337 16.57 30.51 43.12
N LEU A 338 17.88 30.54 43.34
CA LEU A 338 18.83 29.60 42.73
C LEU A 338 19.02 28.29 43.50
N GLN A 339 18.30 28.11 44.61
CA GLN A 339 18.43 26.92 45.44
C GLN A 339 18.15 25.64 44.66
N ALA A 340 17.13 25.62 43.81
CA ALA A 340 16.82 24.46 42.97
C ALA A 340 17.94 24.16 41.95
N SER A 341 18.60 25.21 41.45
CA SER A 341 19.69 25.11 40.48
C SER A 341 21.00 24.63 41.09
N LEU A 342 21.32 25.11 42.28
CA LEU A 342 22.57 24.83 43.00
C LEU A 342 22.44 23.71 44.04
N GLY A 343 21.24 23.16 44.24
CA GLY A 343 20.93 22.12 45.22
C GLY A 343 20.92 20.70 44.64
N GLY A 344 21.39 20.51 43.41
CA GLY A 344 21.59 19.19 42.78
C GLY A 344 20.41 18.66 41.98
N GLN A 345 19.35 19.44 41.77
CA GLN A 345 18.20 19.04 40.96
C GLN A 345 18.27 19.57 39.52
N ALA A 346 19.33 20.30 39.16
CA ALA A 346 19.48 20.91 37.85
C ALA A 346 20.91 20.77 37.32
N LYS A 347 21.05 20.82 35.99
CA LYS A 347 22.35 20.97 35.33
C LYS A 347 22.69 22.46 35.28
N THR A 348 23.74 22.85 35.99
CA THR A 348 24.16 24.25 36.13
C THR A 348 25.41 24.53 35.32
N LEU A 349 25.35 25.57 34.49
CA LEU A 349 26.48 26.12 33.76
C LEU A 349 26.76 27.54 34.24
N MET A 350 27.98 27.79 34.66
CA MET A 350 28.45 29.11 35.05
C MET A 350 29.40 29.65 33.99
N PHE A 351 29.00 30.73 33.34
CA PHE A 351 29.86 31.57 32.53
C PHE A 351 30.61 32.57 33.40
N VAL A 352 31.91 32.67 33.16
CA VAL A 352 32.84 33.55 33.86
C VAL A 352 33.46 34.51 32.84
N GLN A 353 33.13 35.80 32.97
CA GLN A 353 33.43 36.80 31.95
C GLN A 353 34.60 37.65 32.41
N LEU A 354 35.69 37.57 31.65
CA LEU A 354 36.97 38.15 32.02
C LEU A 354 37.31 39.35 31.14
N ASN A 355 37.84 40.40 31.79
CA ASN A 355 38.47 41.51 31.10
C ASN A 355 39.99 41.23 31.00
N PRO A 356 40.58 41.20 29.79
CA PRO A 356 42.01 40.96 29.63
C PRO A 356 42.89 42.14 30.09
N GLU A 357 42.34 43.32 30.38
CA GLU A 357 43.14 44.51 30.71
C GLU A 357 43.89 44.42 32.06
N VAL A 358 45.11 44.97 32.08
CA VAL A 358 45.98 45.09 33.25
C VAL A 358 45.28 45.75 34.45
N ILE A 359 44.53 46.82 34.21
CA ILE A 359 43.81 47.58 35.25
C ILE A 359 42.74 46.72 35.95
N SER A 360 42.24 45.69 35.26
CA SER A 360 41.23 44.76 35.73
C SER A 360 41.81 43.52 36.41
N TYR A 361 43.14 43.39 36.54
CA TYR A 361 43.81 42.20 37.11
C TYR A 361 43.19 41.73 38.43
N SER A 362 42.99 42.63 39.40
CA SER A 362 42.44 42.28 40.72
C SER A 362 41.03 41.66 40.66
N GLU A 363 40.19 42.18 39.76
CA GLU A 363 38.82 41.70 39.54
C GLU A 363 38.82 40.37 38.77
N THR A 364 39.64 40.27 37.73
CA THR A 364 39.88 39.02 37.00
C THR A 364 40.34 37.91 37.94
N MET A 365 41.29 38.18 38.84
CA MET A 365 41.75 37.21 39.84
C MET A 365 40.67 36.81 40.85
N SER A 366 39.87 37.77 41.33
CA SER A 366 38.78 37.51 42.26
C SER A 366 37.68 36.65 41.61
N THR A 367 37.35 36.95 40.36
CA THR A 367 36.38 36.21 39.55
C THR A 367 36.85 34.78 39.29
N LEU A 368 38.12 34.59 38.90
CA LEU A 368 38.70 33.27 38.66
C LEU A 368 38.80 32.41 39.92
N LYS A 369 39.12 33.01 41.08
CA LYS A 369 39.09 32.31 42.38
C LYS A 369 37.68 31.84 42.75
N PHE A 370 36.66 32.61 42.43
CA PHE A 370 35.28 32.21 42.65
C PHE A 370 34.89 31.06 41.72
N ALA A 371 35.22 31.17 40.43
CA ALA A 371 35.00 30.16 39.41
C ALA A 371 35.66 28.82 39.76
N GLU A 372 36.89 28.85 40.24
CA GLU A 372 37.64 27.67 40.69
C GLU A 372 36.93 26.94 41.84
N ARG A 373 36.38 27.68 42.80
CA ARG A 373 35.55 27.09 43.88
C ARG A 373 34.26 26.48 43.36
N ALA A 374 33.59 27.15 42.42
CA ALA A 374 32.35 26.65 41.81
C ALA A 374 32.59 25.35 41.02
N SER A 375 33.73 25.24 40.34
CA SER A 375 34.12 24.04 39.58
C SER A 375 34.38 22.82 40.47
N GLY A 376 34.70 23.02 41.75
CA GLY A 376 34.94 21.93 42.71
C GLY A 376 33.67 21.40 43.38
N VAL A 377 32.49 21.95 43.06
CA VAL A 377 31.22 21.51 43.65
C VAL A 377 30.71 20.26 42.95
N GLU A 378 30.65 19.16 43.69
CA GLU A 378 30.03 17.91 43.24
C GLU A 378 28.61 17.81 43.79
N LEU A 379 27.61 18.08 42.94
CA LEU A 379 26.22 17.78 43.25
C LEU A 379 25.88 16.37 42.74
N GLY A 380 25.00 15.65 43.43
CA GLY A 380 24.45 14.37 42.93
C GLY A 380 23.67 14.51 41.61
N ALA A 381 23.32 13.39 40.98
CA ALA A 381 22.65 13.37 39.67
C ALA A 381 21.40 14.26 39.59
N ALA A 382 21.28 15.02 38.51
CA ALA A 382 20.15 15.93 38.26
C ALA A 382 18.87 15.12 38.02
N ARG A 383 17.76 15.51 38.66
CA ARG A 383 16.48 14.78 38.54
C ARG A 383 15.65 15.30 37.39
N SER A 384 14.96 14.39 36.69
CA SER A 384 14.01 14.73 35.65
C SER A 384 12.69 15.20 36.28
N SER A 385 12.04 16.19 35.68
CA SER A 385 10.67 16.58 36.06
C SER A 385 9.64 15.47 35.82
N LYS A 386 9.97 14.47 34.99
CA LYS A 386 9.10 13.31 34.70
C LYS A 386 8.93 12.39 35.91
N ASP A 387 9.95 12.23 36.75
CA ASP A 387 9.84 11.44 37.99
C ASP A 387 8.78 12.04 38.93
N GLY A 388 8.57 13.36 38.87
CA GLY A 388 7.50 14.03 39.61
C GLY A 388 6.10 13.79 39.05
N LYS A 389 5.97 13.42 37.77
CA LYS A 389 4.68 13.09 37.13
C LYS A 389 4.20 11.72 37.60
N ASP A 390 5.08 10.72 37.60
CA ASP A 390 4.78 9.39 38.12
C ASP A 390 4.45 9.45 39.61
N ILE A 391 5.18 10.26 40.38
CA ILE A 391 4.91 10.49 41.81
C ILE A 391 3.59 11.24 42.02
N ARG A 392 3.26 12.23 41.20
CA ARG A 392 2.00 12.98 41.30
C ARG A 392 0.80 12.14 40.91
N GLU A 393 0.93 11.32 39.87
CA GLU A 393 -0.09 10.36 39.44
C GLU A 393 -0.27 9.27 40.50
N LEU A 394 0.82 8.77 41.10
CA LEU A 394 0.74 7.90 42.29
C LEU A 394 0.07 8.61 43.47
N MET A 395 0.37 9.88 43.73
CA MET A 395 -0.24 10.64 44.83
C MET A 395 -1.74 10.89 44.59
N GLU A 396 -2.15 11.16 43.35
CA GLU A 396 -3.55 11.26 42.96
C GLU A 396 -4.27 9.91 43.11
N GLN A 397 -3.64 8.80 42.70
CA GLN A 397 -4.14 7.45 42.92
C GLN A 397 -4.25 7.11 44.42
N VAL A 398 -3.24 7.44 45.23
CA VAL A 398 -3.25 7.24 46.69
C VAL A 398 -4.34 8.08 47.36
N THR A 399 -4.59 9.29 46.88
CA THR A 399 -5.66 10.15 47.43
C THR A 399 -7.04 9.59 47.10
N SER A 400 -7.26 9.16 45.85
CA SER A 400 -8.48 8.48 45.40
C SER A 400 -8.75 7.18 46.18
N LEU A 401 -7.70 6.38 46.42
CA LEU A 401 -7.81 5.16 47.21
C LEU A 401 -8.14 5.45 48.68
N LYS A 402 -7.56 6.49 49.29
CA LYS A 402 -7.90 6.92 50.66
C LYS A 402 -9.35 7.37 50.79
N ASP A 403 -9.86 8.13 49.82
CA ASP A 403 -11.26 8.56 49.81
C ASP A 403 -12.21 7.37 49.65
N THR A 404 -11.80 6.37 48.86
CA THR A 404 -12.56 5.13 48.67
C THR A 404 -12.59 4.30 49.96
N ILE A 405 -11.46 4.21 50.67
CA ILE A 405 -11.38 3.52 51.97
C ILE A 405 -12.29 4.19 52.98
N ALA A 406 -12.24 5.52 53.10
CA ALA A 406 -13.10 6.26 54.03
C ALA A 406 -14.61 6.01 53.78
N LYS A 407 -15.03 6.00 52.51
CA LYS A 407 -16.43 5.66 52.16
C LYS A 407 -16.80 4.21 52.50
N LYS A 408 -15.86 3.29 52.34
CA LYS A 408 -16.09 1.87 52.68
C LYS A 408 -16.15 1.66 54.19
N ASP A 409 -15.36 2.39 54.97
CA ASP A 409 -15.44 2.38 56.42
C ASP A 409 -16.79 2.93 56.92
N GLU A 410 -17.30 4.00 56.30
CA GLU A 410 -18.66 4.51 56.57
C GLU A 410 -19.77 3.48 56.24
N GLU A 411 -19.67 2.77 55.10
CA GLU A 411 -20.60 1.68 54.76
C GLU A 411 -20.53 0.54 55.78
N ILE A 412 -19.32 0.19 56.27
CA ILE A 412 -19.14 -0.85 57.28
C ILE A 412 -19.79 -0.44 58.61
N GLU A 413 -19.61 0.81 59.05
CA GLU A 413 -20.27 1.32 60.27
C GLU A 413 -21.80 1.29 60.13
N GLN A 414 -22.36 1.68 58.98
CA GLN A 414 -23.80 1.63 58.72
C GLN A 414 -24.33 0.18 58.74
N LEU A 415 -23.61 -0.76 58.15
CA LEU A 415 -23.97 -2.18 58.16
C LEU A 415 -23.86 -2.80 59.56
N GLN A 416 -22.90 -2.36 60.39
CA GLN A 416 -22.80 -2.75 61.80
C GLN A 416 -23.99 -2.24 62.61
N LEU A 417 -24.37 -0.97 62.43
CA LEU A 417 -25.56 -0.39 63.07
C LEU A 417 -26.86 -1.10 62.68
N LEU A 418 -27.00 -1.50 61.40
CA LEU A 418 -28.16 -2.28 60.93
C LEU A 418 -28.17 -3.70 61.49
N LYS A 419 -27.00 -4.30 61.71
CA LYS A 419 -26.86 -5.62 62.34
C LYS A 419 -27.21 -5.57 63.84
N ASP A 420 -26.83 -4.50 64.51
CA ASP A 420 -27.15 -4.28 65.93
C ASP A 420 -28.64 -3.97 66.15
N GLN A 421 -29.30 -3.29 65.21
CA GLN A 421 -30.76 -3.08 65.24
C GLN A 421 -31.57 -4.37 65.00
N LYS A 422 -31.05 -5.36 64.26
CA LYS A 422 -31.69 -6.68 64.11
C LYS A 422 -31.56 -7.57 65.35
N ASN A 423 -30.68 -7.23 66.29
CA ASN A 423 -30.48 -7.99 67.53
C ASN A 423 -31.30 -7.46 68.73
N VAL A 424 -32.17 -6.45 68.54
CA VAL A 424 -33.01 -5.91 69.63
C VAL A 424 -34.52 -6.08 69.34
N SER A 425 -34.98 -7.30 69.66
CA SER A 425 -36.27 -7.69 70.27
C SER A 425 -37.53 -7.98 69.41
N PRO A 426 -38.47 -8.86 69.86
CA PRO A 426 -38.48 -9.73 71.05
C PRO A 426 -38.84 -11.21 70.81
N GLU A 427 -38.45 -12.05 71.76
CA GLU A 427 -38.99 -13.40 71.99
C GLU A 427 -40.47 -13.38 72.42
N ALA A 428 -41.19 -14.40 71.93
CA ALA A 428 -42.17 -15.22 72.64
C ALA A 428 -43.47 -14.59 73.18
N ASN A 429 -44.57 -14.92 72.48
CA ASN A 429 -45.81 -15.33 73.14
C ASN A 429 -46.53 -16.34 72.24
N GLY A 430 -46.89 -17.51 72.77
CA GLY A 430 -47.88 -18.40 72.12
C GLY A 430 -47.49 -19.87 72.07
N GLU A 431 -47.99 -20.60 73.05
CA GLU A 431 -47.94 -22.06 73.18
C GLU A 431 -48.47 -22.84 71.96
N LYS A 432 -47.78 -23.96 71.70
CA LYS A 432 -48.29 -25.29 71.32
C LYS A 432 -49.57 -25.37 70.46
N ARG A 433 -49.41 -25.90 69.24
CA ARG A 433 -50.09 -27.13 68.77
C ARG A 433 -49.51 -27.63 67.45
N SER A 434 -48.95 -28.83 67.49
CA SER A 434 -48.83 -29.78 66.36
C SER A 434 -50.22 -30.37 66.03
N PRO A 435 -50.45 -31.21 64.98
CA PRO A 435 -49.49 -31.98 64.14
C PRO A 435 -49.84 -32.14 62.62
N ASN A 436 -49.03 -32.95 61.93
CA ASN A 436 -49.24 -33.67 60.64
C ASN A 436 -49.12 -32.83 59.34
N SER A 437 -48.59 -33.28 58.19
CA SER A 437 -48.14 -34.58 57.65
C SER A 437 -47.70 -34.35 56.18
N PHE A 438 -46.65 -35.04 55.68
CA PHE A 438 -46.34 -35.33 54.24
C PHE A 438 -46.04 -34.10 53.33
N SER A 439 -45.22 -34.09 52.27
CA SER A 439 -44.42 -35.03 51.48
C SER A 439 -43.58 -34.22 50.46
N ASP A 440 -42.40 -34.75 50.11
CA ASP A 440 -41.70 -34.74 48.81
C ASP A 440 -41.36 -33.45 48.00
N ALA A 441 -40.09 -33.49 47.53
CA ALA A 441 -39.60 -33.19 46.18
C ALA A 441 -39.07 -31.78 45.80
N ASP A 442 -37.79 -31.82 45.39
CA ASP A 442 -37.14 -31.15 44.25
C ASP A 442 -36.88 -29.64 44.23
N ASN A 443 -35.60 -29.25 44.41
CA ASN A 443 -34.77 -28.66 43.33
C ASN A 443 -33.38 -28.23 43.82
N GLU A 444 -32.42 -29.16 43.73
CA GLU A 444 -31.02 -28.94 43.34
C GLU A 444 -31.00 -28.35 41.89
N GLU A 445 -30.04 -27.62 41.34
CA GLU A 445 -28.70 -27.15 41.71
C GLU A 445 -28.27 -26.22 40.55
N ARG A 446 -27.72 -25.06 40.89
CA ARG A 446 -26.98 -24.12 40.02
C ARG A 446 -25.83 -23.66 40.92
N LEU A 447 -24.55 -23.63 40.56
CA LEU A 447 -23.93 -23.48 39.26
C LEU A 447 -22.41 -23.67 39.50
N CYS A 448 -21.78 -24.66 38.89
CA CYS A 448 -20.31 -24.71 38.77
C CYS A 448 -19.90 -25.48 37.51
N ASN A 449 -18.92 -24.93 36.80
CA ASN A 449 -18.20 -25.43 35.61
C ASN A 449 -18.89 -25.15 34.26
N MET A 450 -18.45 -24.19 33.44
CA MET A 450 -17.19 -24.08 32.67
C MET A 450 -16.95 -25.18 31.63
N LEU A 451 -16.99 -24.71 30.37
CA LEU A 451 -16.23 -25.13 29.19
C LEU A 451 -16.61 -26.46 28.51
N SER A 452 -17.43 -26.34 27.47
CA SER A 452 -17.06 -26.75 26.11
C SER A 452 -18.19 -26.34 25.19
N ASP A 453 -17.92 -25.49 24.21
CA ASP A 453 -18.75 -25.50 23.01
C ASP A 453 -17.91 -25.32 21.76
N SER A 454 -18.07 -26.32 20.92
CA SER A 454 -17.51 -26.53 19.60
C SER A 454 -18.55 -26.15 18.57
N GLY A 455 -18.12 -25.61 17.44
CA GLY A 455 -18.80 -25.91 16.18
C GLY A 455 -19.42 -24.72 15.45
N LEU A 456 -18.86 -24.50 14.27
CA LEU A 456 -19.45 -23.96 13.06
C LEU A 456 -20.99 -24.02 12.99
N SER A 457 -21.60 -22.95 12.49
CA SER A 457 -22.57 -23.10 11.40
C SER A 457 -22.62 -21.86 10.49
N VAL A 458 -22.68 -22.17 9.21
CA VAL A 458 -22.92 -21.29 8.07
C VAL A 458 -24.43 -21.01 8.01
N GLY A 459 -24.81 -19.76 7.84
CA GLY A 459 -26.20 -19.34 7.59
C GLY A 459 -26.25 -18.37 6.41
N THR A 460 -26.67 -18.90 5.27
CA THR A 460 -27.20 -18.18 4.11
C THR A 460 -28.47 -17.42 4.46
N GLU A 461 -28.69 -16.23 3.91
CA GLU A 461 -30.04 -15.80 3.52
C GLU A 461 -29.98 -14.69 2.45
N THR A 462 -30.91 -14.84 1.50
CA THR A 462 -31.09 -14.10 0.25
C THR A 462 -32.28 -13.14 0.34
N ASP A 463 -32.29 -12.20 -0.60
CA ASP A 463 -33.42 -11.48 -1.19
C ASP A 463 -34.07 -10.27 -0.49
N GLY A 464 -34.24 -9.21 -1.30
CA GLY A 464 -35.17 -8.12 -1.03
C GLY A 464 -34.87 -6.81 -1.78
N CYS A 465 -35.26 -6.72 -3.06
CA CYS A 465 -35.27 -5.49 -3.88
C CYS A 465 -36.20 -4.38 -3.31
N ALA A 466 -35.81 -3.10 -3.47
CA ALA A 466 -36.68 -2.03 -3.99
C ALA A 466 -35.93 -0.69 -4.18
N GLU A 467 -35.84 -0.27 -5.45
CA GLU A 467 -36.05 1.06 -6.02
C GLU A 467 -35.81 2.38 -5.21
N SER A 468 -34.90 3.19 -5.78
CA SER A 468 -35.17 4.52 -6.37
C SER A 468 -34.40 5.74 -5.83
N THR A 469 -33.98 6.55 -6.81
CA THR A 469 -33.66 7.99 -6.80
C THR A 469 -32.24 8.46 -6.43
N ASN A 470 -31.48 8.75 -7.49
CA ASN A 470 -30.49 9.84 -7.55
C ASN A 470 -31.15 11.20 -7.24
N PRO A 471 -30.39 12.17 -6.69
CA PRO A 471 -29.87 13.21 -7.58
C PRO A 471 -28.41 13.63 -7.28
N PHE A 472 -27.74 14.10 -8.33
CA PHE A 472 -26.44 14.77 -8.36
C PHE A 472 -26.34 15.95 -7.38
N PRO A 473 -25.10 16.40 -7.08
CA PRO A 473 -24.73 17.70 -7.64
C PRO A 473 -23.38 17.70 -8.36
N GLU A 474 -23.35 18.53 -9.41
CA GLU A 474 -22.22 18.89 -10.25
C GLU A 474 -21.10 19.60 -9.50
N GLY A 475 -19.88 19.49 -10.02
CA GLY A 475 -18.94 20.61 -10.08
C GLY A 475 -17.58 20.36 -9.44
N TYR A 476 -16.63 19.82 -10.19
CA TYR A 476 -15.21 20.21 -10.06
C TYR A 476 -14.50 20.07 -11.42
N LYS A 477 -14.02 21.23 -11.93
CA LYS A 477 -13.22 21.35 -13.17
C LYS A 477 -11.75 20.96 -12.91
N PRO A 478 -11.04 20.36 -13.89
CA PRO A 478 -9.60 20.17 -13.83
C PRO A 478 -8.84 21.45 -14.25
N PRO A 479 -7.58 21.64 -13.80
CA PRO A 479 -6.82 22.86 -14.07
C PRO A 479 -6.23 22.88 -15.49
N GLU A 480 -6.21 24.08 -16.05
CA GLU A 480 -5.67 24.41 -17.37
C GLU A 480 -4.14 24.35 -17.41
N ASN A 481 -3.69 23.91 -18.57
CA ASN A 481 -2.33 23.83 -19.03
C ASN A 481 -1.80 25.25 -19.35
N THR A 482 -0.80 25.74 -18.63
CA THR A 482 -0.06 26.94 -19.03
C THR A 482 1.36 26.58 -19.47
N ASN A 483 1.54 26.52 -20.79
CA ASN A 483 2.83 26.75 -21.43
C ASN A 483 3.22 28.22 -21.26
N LYS A 484 4.37 28.48 -20.64
CA LYS A 484 5.39 29.45 -21.07
C LYS A 484 6.70 29.21 -20.34
#